data_AF-A0A652L4J2-F1
#
_entry.id   AF-A0A652L4J2-F1
#
_cell.length_a   1.000
_cell.length_b   1.000
_cell.length_c   1.000
_cell.angle_alpha   90.00
_cell.angle_beta   90.00
_cell.angle_gamma   90.00
#
_symmetry.space_group_name_H-M   'P 1'
#
loop_
_entity.id
_entity.type
_entity.pdbx_description
1 polymer ?
#
loop_
_entity_poly.entity_id
_entity_poly.type
_entity_poly.pdbx_seq_one_letter_code
_entity_poly.pdbx_strand_id
1 'polypeptide(L)'
;MEAKPWRDRVREEDELVEQLQLQVSQSAERRAEALREGVDELGTVAEVARALGKSWNAIDKAIKKQDQKRRPGGTGRATNA
;
A
#
# COMPACT_ATOMS: atom_id res chain seq x y z
N MET A 1 -30.99 -5.91 -25.69
CA MET A 1 -30.08 -6.37 -24.61
C MET A 1 -30.53 -5.64 -23.37
N GLU A 2 -31.18 -6.32 -22.42
CA GLU A 2 -31.60 -5.66 -21.18
C GLU A 2 -30.36 -5.24 -20.41
N ALA A 3 -30.28 -3.95 -20.06
CA ALA A 3 -29.19 -3.44 -19.26
C ALA A 3 -29.27 -4.06 -17.87
N LYS A 4 -28.15 -4.60 -17.40
CA LYS A 4 -28.03 -5.15 -16.04
C LYS A 4 -28.57 -4.13 -15.02
N PRO A 5 -29.40 -4.55 -14.03
CA PRO A 5 -29.90 -3.64 -13.00
C PRO A 5 -28.77 -2.85 -12.37
N TRP A 6 -28.99 -1.56 -12.10
CA TRP A 6 -27.93 -0.69 -11.59
C TRP A 6 -27.32 -1.20 -10.27
N ARG A 7 -28.11 -1.92 -9.46
CA ARG A 7 -27.65 -2.53 -8.19
C ARG A 7 -26.59 -3.59 -8.41
N ASP A 8 -26.74 -4.42 -9.44
CA ASP A 8 -25.76 -5.46 -9.75
C ASP A 8 -24.48 -4.85 -10.32
N ARG A 9 -24.61 -3.79 -11.13
CA ARG A 9 -23.45 -3.02 -11.61
C ARG A 9 -22.67 -2.40 -10.44
N VAL A 10 -23.34 -1.83 -9.45
CA VAL A 10 -22.67 -1.28 -8.25
C VAL A 10 -21.95 -2.39 -7.47
N ARG A 11 -22.61 -3.54 -7.25
CA ARG A 11 -21.99 -4.67 -6.54
C ARG A 11 -20.72 -5.16 -7.24
N GLU A 12 -20.74 -5.25 -8.57
CA GLU A 12 -19.57 -5.66 -9.36
C GLU A 12 -18.40 -4.68 -9.25
N GLU A 13 -18.67 -3.37 -9.26
CA GLU A 13 -17.63 -2.36 -9.07
C GLU A 13 -17.08 -2.37 -7.63
N ASP A 14 -17.92 -2.61 -6.63
CA ASP A 14 -17.48 -2.75 -5.23
C ASP A 14 -16.54 -3.96 -5.08
N GLU A 15 -16.92 -5.11 -5.64
CA GLU A 15 -16.09 -6.33 -5.68
C GLU A 15 -14.74 -6.09 -6.40
N LEU A 16 -14.74 -5.30 -7.49
CA LEU A 16 -13.52 -4.92 -8.20
C LEU A 16 -12.64 -4.01 -7.34
N VAL A 17 -13.23 -3.02 -6.67
CA VAL A 17 -12.50 -2.10 -5.78
C VAL A 17 -11.83 -2.87 -4.64
N GLU A 18 -12.51 -3.84 -4.04
CA GLU A 18 -11.93 -4.70 -3.00
C GLU A 18 -10.70 -5.48 -3.51
N GLN A 19 -10.79 -6.06 -4.71
CA GLN A 19 -9.67 -6.77 -5.35
C GLN A 19 -8.50 -5.83 -5.64
N LEU A 20 -8.77 -4.64 -6.18
CA LEU A 20 -7.75 -3.64 -6.47
C LEU A 20 -7.09 -3.14 -5.18
N GLN A 21 -7.84 -2.94 -4.10
CA GLN A 21 -7.29 -2.57 -2.80
C GLN A 21 -6.33 -3.63 -2.25
N LEU A 22 -6.67 -4.91 -2.40
CA LEU A 22 -5.77 -6.01 -2.04
C LEU A 22 -4.47 -5.96 -2.85
N GLN A 23 -4.57 -5.83 -4.16
CA GLN A 23 -3.41 -5.73 -5.05
C GLN A 23 -2.53 -4.51 -4.73
N VAL A 24 -3.15 -3.36 -4.42
CA VAL A 24 -2.45 -2.14 -4.00
C VAL A 24 -1.74 -2.37 -2.67
N SER A 25 -2.36 -3.05 -1.70
CA SER A 25 -1.69 -3.36 -0.43
C SER A 25 -0.46 -4.25 -0.65
N GLN A 26 -0.61 -5.33 -1.41
CA GLN A 26 0.49 -6.25 -1.72
C GLN A 26 1.61 -5.55 -2.50
N SER A 27 1.26 -4.68 -3.46
CA SER A 27 2.24 -3.87 -4.18
C SER A 27 2.97 -2.90 -3.24
N ALA A 28 2.27 -2.30 -2.29
CA ALA A 28 2.87 -1.39 -1.32
C ALA A 28 3.83 -2.11 -0.36
N GLU A 29 3.54 -3.36 -0.01
CA GLU A 29 4.44 -4.22 0.78
C GLU A 29 5.72 -4.54 -0.01
N ARG A 30 5.61 -5.04 -1.24
CA ARG A 30 6.77 -5.30 -2.11
C ARG A 30 7.61 -4.05 -2.35
N ARG A 31 6.96 -2.91 -2.55
CA ARG A 31 7.67 -1.63 -2.73
C ARG A 31 8.40 -1.22 -1.47
N ALA A 32 7.82 -1.40 -0.28
CA ALA A 32 8.49 -1.07 0.97
C ALA A 32 9.74 -1.95 1.21
N GLU A 33 9.71 -3.22 0.78
CA GLU A 33 10.88 -4.09 0.81
C GLU A 33 12.00 -3.57 -0.10
N ALA A 34 11.69 -3.30 -1.37
CA ALA A 34 12.67 -2.73 -2.31
C ALA A 34 13.25 -1.38 -1.82
N LEU A 35 12.45 -0.58 -1.10
CA LEU A 35 12.94 0.65 -0.50
C LEU A 35 13.89 0.39 0.69
N ARG A 36 13.67 -0.67 1.48
CA ARG A 36 14.61 -1.10 2.52
C ARG A 36 15.92 -1.58 1.92
N GLU A 37 15.86 -2.42 0.89
CA GLU A 37 17.05 -2.85 0.14
C GLU A 37 17.85 -1.65 -0.37
N GLY A 38 17.17 -0.64 -0.94
CA GLY A 38 17.82 0.59 -1.35
C GLY A 38 18.43 1.39 -0.19
N VAL A 39 17.84 1.36 1.02
CA VAL A 39 18.43 1.97 2.21
C VAL A 39 19.66 1.20 2.65
N ASP A 40 19.64 -0.13 2.60
CA ASP A 40 20.78 -0.97 2.93
C ASP A 40 21.95 -0.75 1.94
N GLU A 41 21.64 -0.53 0.66
CA GLU A 41 22.64 -0.24 -0.39
C GLU A 41 23.20 1.19 -0.28
N LEU A 42 22.33 2.20 -0.15
CA LEU A 42 22.74 3.61 -0.25
C LEU A 42 23.06 4.24 1.11
N GLY A 43 22.67 3.62 2.21
CA GLY A 43 22.94 4.02 3.59
C GLY A 43 21.77 4.74 4.28
N THR A 44 21.04 5.61 3.57
CA THR A 44 19.94 6.35 4.19
C THR A 44 18.69 6.48 3.31
N VAL A 45 17.54 6.65 3.97
CA VAL A 45 16.25 6.99 3.32
C VAL A 45 16.36 8.25 2.46
N ALA A 46 17.25 9.19 2.82
CA ALA A 46 17.48 10.43 2.06
C ALA A 46 18.23 10.20 0.75
N GLU A 47 19.15 9.24 0.70
CA GLU A 47 19.83 8.86 -0.54
C GLU A 47 18.90 8.10 -1.46
N VAL A 48 18.08 7.17 -0.94
CA VAL A 48 17.02 6.50 -1.71
C VAL A 48 16.03 7.51 -2.29
N ALA A 49 15.58 8.47 -1.48
CA ALA A 49 14.67 9.52 -1.93
C ALA A 49 15.30 10.36 -3.05
N ARG A 50 16.57 10.74 -2.91
CA ARG A 50 17.32 11.47 -3.95
C ARG A 50 17.48 10.66 -5.23
N ALA A 51 17.87 9.38 -5.12
CA ALA A 51 18.04 8.48 -6.27
C ALA A 51 16.74 8.28 -7.04
N LEU A 52 15.59 8.23 -6.35
CA LEU A 52 14.28 8.07 -6.96
C LEU A 52 13.60 9.39 -7.38
N GLY A 53 14.21 10.55 -7.11
CA GLY A 53 13.60 11.86 -7.36
C GLY A 53 12.32 12.09 -6.53
N LYS A 54 12.25 11.54 -5.32
CA LYS A 54 11.09 11.61 -4.42
C LYS A 54 11.42 12.37 -3.15
N SER A 55 10.39 12.82 -2.44
CA SER A 55 10.57 13.42 -1.12
C SER A 55 10.93 12.36 -0.08
N TRP A 56 11.83 12.71 0.85
CA TRP A 56 12.22 11.85 1.97
C TRP A 56 11.00 11.33 2.75
N ASN A 57 10.05 12.21 3.07
CA ASN A 57 8.81 11.88 3.77
C ASN A 57 7.97 10.81 3.04
N ALA A 58 7.97 10.79 1.71
CA ALA A 58 7.21 9.80 0.96
C ALA A 58 7.83 8.40 1.10
N ILE A 59 9.16 8.31 1.08
CA ILE A 59 9.88 7.04 1.28
C ILE A 59 9.75 6.58 2.73
N ASP A 60 10.03 7.47 3.69
CA ASP A 60 9.94 7.18 5.12
C ASP A 60 8.56 6.66 5.53
N LYS A 61 7.47 7.34 5.08
CA LYS A 61 6.10 6.88 5.35
C LYS A 61 5.79 5.54 4.69
N ALA A 62 6.27 5.29 3.48
CA ALA A 62 6.01 4.04 2.77
C ALA A 62 6.63 2.84 3.52
N ILE A 63 7.84 2.98 4.04
CA ILE A 63 8.52 1.96 4.84
C ILE A 63 7.81 1.79 6.19
N LYS A 64 7.68 2.88 6.97
CA LYS A 64 7.08 2.85 8.32
C LYS A 64 5.68 2.27 8.35
N LYS A 65 4.84 2.59 7.35
CA LYS A 65 3.48 2.07 7.28
C LYS A 65 3.46 0.55 7.21
N GLN A 66 4.37 -0.06 6.46
CA GLN A 66 4.43 -1.52 6.37
C GLN A 66 5.11 -2.13 7.58
N ASP A 67 6.11 -1.47 8.16
CA ASP A 67 6.75 -1.96 9.39
C ASP A 67 5.75 -2.00 10.57
N GLN A 68 4.87 -1.00 10.67
CA GLN A 68 3.78 -1.00 11.65
C GLN A 68 2.81 -2.17 11.46
N LYS A 69 2.48 -2.52 10.22
CA LYS A 69 1.63 -3.69 9.93
C LYS A 69 2.30 -5.02 10.30
N ARG A 70 3.63 -5.10 10.18
CA ARG A 70 4.40 -6.32 10.49
C ARG A 70 4.61 -6.54 11.99
N ARG A 71 4.45 -5.52 12.83
CA ARG A 71 4.61 -5.64 14.29
C ARG A 71 3.42 -6.39 14.90
N PRO A 72 3.66 -7.41 15.75
CA PRO A 72 2.58 -8.04 16.50
C PRO A 72 1.99 -7.01 17.47
N GLY A 73 0.75 -6.58 17.22
CA GLY A 73 0.08 -5.50 17.94
C GLY A 73 -0.08 -4.18 17.17
N GLY A 74 0.38 -4.11 15.91
CA GLY A 74 0.07 -3.01 15.02
C GLY A 74 -1.45 -2.88 14.86
N THR A 75 -2.00 -1.72 15.22
CA THR A 75 -3.43 -1.43 15.31
C THR A 75 -4.13 -1.56 13.95
N GLY A 76 -4.39 -2.80 13.54
CA GLY A 76 -5.48 -3.12 12.64
C GLY A 76 -6.74 -2.68 13.36
N ARG A 77 -7.20 -1.46 13.06
CA ARG A 77 -8.48 -0.93 13.50
C ARG A 77 -9.56 -1.92 13.04
N ALA A 78 -9.92 -2.83 13.93
CA ALA A 78 -11.13 -3.61 13.83
C ALA A 78 -12.30 -2.63 14.02
N THR A 79 -12.75 -1.99 12.94
CA THR A 79 -14.10 -1.44 12.91
C THR A 79 -15.05 -2.55 12.51
N ASN A 80 -15.51 -3.31 13.51
CA ASN A 80 -16.80 -3.96 13.46
C ASN A 80 -17.59 -3.39 14.66
N ALA A 81 -18.51 -2.47 14.36
CA ALA A 81 -19.69 -2.12 15.16
C ALA A 81 -20.55 -1.16 14.33
#